data_AF-A0A5N0TL27-F1
#
_entry.id   AF-A0A5N0TL27-F1
#
_cell.length_a   1.000
_cell.length_b   1.000
_cell.length_c   1.000
_cell.angle_alpha   90.00
_cell.angle_beta   90.00
_cell.angle_gamma   90.00
#
_symmetry.space_group_name_H-M   'P 1'
#
loop_
_entity.id
_entity.type
_entity.pdbx_description
1 polymer ?
#
loop_
_entity_poly.entity_id
_entity_poly.type
_entity_poly.pdbx_seq_one_letter_code
_entity_poly.pdbx_strand_id
1 'polypeptide(L)' 'MSTLAVVFLVLAVVILWGGLISSVLYLRARPERSSFPPGGEDDEREDTPIIARDT' A
#
# COMPACT_ATOMS: atom_id res chain seq x y z
N MET A 1 -1.08 -14.22 34.68
CA MET A 1 -0.40 -13.79 33.43
C MET A 1 0.93 -14.52 33.34
N SER A 2 1.19 -15.28 32.28
CA SER A 2 2.46 -16.02 32.18
C SER A 2 3.57 -15.11 31.66
N THR A 3 4.77 -15.20 32.24
CA THR A 3 5.95 -14.44 31.79
C THR A 3 6.23 -14.70 30.32
N LEU A 4 6.06 -15.94 29.88
CA LEU A 4 6.23 -16.34 28.48
C LEU A 4 5.29 -15.58 27.55
N ALA A 5 4.01 -15.42 27.91
CA ALA A 5 3.04 -14.68 27.10
C ALA A 5 3.42 -13.20 26.95
N VAL A 6 3.94 -12.58 28.02
CA VAL A 6 4.41 -11.18 27.97
C VAL A 6 5.61 -11.04 27.03
N VAL A 7 6.56 -11.98 27.08
CA VAL A 7 7.72 -11.98 26.17
C VAL A 7 7.29 -12.07 24.71
N PHE A 8 6.37 -12.99 24.39
CA PHE A 8 5.84 -13.12 23.04
C PHE A 8 5.06 -11.89 22.59
N LEU A 9 4.28 -11.28 23.49
CA LEU A 9 3.58 -10.03 23.20
C LEU A 9 4.57 -8.91 22.84
N VAL A 10 5.62 -8.73 23.64
CA VAL A 10 6.66 -7.72 23.37
C VAL A 10 7.36 -7.98 22.04
N LEU A 11 7.72 -9.23 21.74
CA LEU A 11 8.30 -9.62 20.46
C LEU A 11 7.38 -9.28 19.29
N ALA A 12 6.10 -9.64 19.40
CA ALA A 12 5.11 -9.36 18.35
C ALA A 12 4.95 -7.85 18.12
N VAL A 13 4.86 -7.06 19.19
CA VAL A 13 4.77 -5.59 19.13
C VAL A 13 6.01 -5.00 18.46
N VAL A 14 7.21 -5.40 18.87
CA VAL A 14 8.47 -4.90 18.28
C VAL A 14 8.56 -5.25 16.81
N ILE A 15 8.18 -6.46 16.41
CA ILE A 15 8.24 -6.89 15.01
C ILE A 15 7.22 -6.11 14.16
N LEU A 16 5.96 -6.01 14.61
CA LEU A 16 4.90 -5.30 13.88
C LEU A 16 5.24 -3.81 13.73
N TRP A 17 5.49 -3.13 14.83
CA TRP A 17 5.75 -1.69 14.81
C TRP A 17 7.11 -1.38 14.22
N GLY A 18 8.14 -2.16 14.54
CA GLY A 18 9.46 -2.00 13.95
C GLY A 18 9.45 -2.20 12.44
N GLY A 19 8.74 -3.22 11.95
CA GLY A 19 8.55 -3.47 10.51
C GLY A 19 7.79 -2.33 9.83
N LEU A 20 6.69 -1.87 10.44
CA LEU A 20 5.89 -0.75 9.90
C LEU A 20 6.71 0.54 9.82
N ILE A 21 7.38 0.94 10.90
CA ILE A 21 8.23 2.14 10.94
C ILE A 21 9.34 2.04 9.89
N SER A 22 10.00 0.87 9.81
CA SER A 22 11.06 0.63 8.82
C SER A 22 10.54 0.76 7.38
N SER A 23 9.36 0.21 7.09
CA SER A 23 8.71 0.32 5.79
C SER A 23 8.42 1.78 5.41
N VAL A 24 7.84 2.55 6.34
CA VAL A 24 7.54 3.97 6.14
C VAL A 24 8.82 4.77 5.88
N LEU A 25 9.87 4.55 6.69
CA LEU A 25 11.16 5.23 6.50
C LEU A 25 11.82 4.85 5.17
N TYR A 26 11.71 3.59 4.76
CA TYR A 26 12.24 3.11 3.48
C TYR A 26 11.53 3.77 2.28
N LEU A 27 10.20 3.81 2.30
CA LEU A 27 9.40 4.52 1.29
C LEU A 27 9.75 6.01 1.26
N ARG A 28 9.82 6.65 2.44
CA ARG A 28 10.20 8.06 2.55
C ARG A 28 11.59 8.34 1.98
N ALA A 29 12.54 7.43 2.19
CA ALA A 29 13.91 7.57 1.70
C ALA A 29 14.04 7.29 0.20
N ARG A 30 13.03 6.67 -0.43
CA ARG A 30 13.01 6.35 -1.86
C ARG A 30 11.73 6.93 -2.49
N PRO A 31 11.67 8.27 -2.68
CA PRO A 31 10.57 8.89 -3.39
C PRO A 31 10.38 8.24 -4.77
N GLU A 32 9.14 8.27 -5.25
CA GLU A 32 8.79 7.75 -6.57
C GLU A 32 9.67 8.37 -7.67
N ARG A 33 9.83 7.64 -8.78
CA ARG A 33 10.64 8.11 -9.91
C ARG A 33 10.10 9.44 -10.41
N SER A 34 10.97 10.43 -10.55
CA SER A 34 10.61 11.74 -11.14
C SER A 34 10.26 11.64 -12.62
N SER A 35 10.61 10.53 -13.28
CA SER A 35 10.34 10.28 -14.69
C SER A 35 9.59 8.95 -14.83
N PHE A 36 8.35 9.06 -15.27
CA PHE A 36 7.60 7.94 -15.79
C PHE A 36 7.58 8.05 -17.33
N PRO A 37 7.46 6.92 -18.06
CA PRO A 37 7.10 6.97 -19.47
C PRO A 37 5.83 7.79 -19.66
N PRO A 38 5.61 8.40 -20.83
CA PRO A 38 4.31 9.00 -21.14
C PRO A 38 3.20 7.98 -20.86
N GLY A 39 2.14 8.44 -20.20
CA GLY A 39 0.93 7.64 -20.00
C GLY A 39 0.35 7.19 -21.35
N GLY A 40 -0.49 6.17 -21.33
CA GLY A 40 -1.29 5.82 -22.50
C GLY A 40 -2.20 6.98 -22.91
N GLU A 41 -2.72 6.95 -24.14
CA GLU A 41 -3.81 7.84 -24.51
C GLU A 41 -4.97 7.62 -23.53
N ASP A 42 -5.56 8.72 -23.08
CA ASP A 42 -6.73 8.70 -22.22
C ASP A 42 -7.87 8.04 -23.00
N ASP A 43 -8.34 6.87 -22.54
CA ASP A 43 -9.42 6.17 -23.22
C ASP A 43 -10.72 6.89 -22.88
N GLU A 44 -11.20 7.74 -23.80
CA GLU A 44 -12.49 8.47 -23.70
C GLU A 44 -13.70 7.54 -23.41
N ARG A 45 -13.51 6.21 -23.46
CA ARG A 45 -14.50 5.24 -22.97
C ARG A 45 -14.79 5.34 -21.48
N GLU A 46 -13.89 5.89 -20.64
CA GLU A 46 -14.20 6.10 -19.22
C GLU A 46 -15.35 7.09 -19.01
N ASP A 47 -15.48 8.10 -19.88
CA ASP A 47 -16.56 9.08 -19.87
C ASP A 47 -17.81 8.62 -20.63
N THR A 48 -17.74 7.46 -21.30
CA THR A 48 -18.86 6.91 -22.05
C THR A 48 -19.72 6.03 -21.13
N PRO A 49 -20.98 6.40 -20.84
CA PRO A 49 -21.85 5.57 -20.01
C PRO A 49 -22.09 4.20 -20.65
N ILE A 50 -22.17 3.16 -19.83
CA ILE A 50 -22.50 1.81 -20.29
C ILE A 50 -23.84 1.85 -21.03
N ILE A 51 -23.83 1.44 -22.31
CA ILE A 51 -25.04 1.36 -23.12
C ILE A 51 -25.98 0.32 -22.51
N ALA A 52 -27.10 0.78 -21.95
CA ALA A 52 -28.16 -0.08 -21.47
C ALA A 52 -28.69 -0.93 -22.65
N ARG A 53 -28.61 -2.26 -22.52
CA ARG A 53 -29.25 -3.18 -23.46
C ARG A 53 -30.62 -3.53 -22.92
N ASP A 54 -31.67 -3.27 -23.69
CA ASP A 54 -33.02 -3.76 -23.36
C ASP A 54 -33.02 -5.29 -23.49
N THR A 55 -33.32 -5.97 -22.38
CA THR A 55 -33.61 -7.42 -22.30
C THR A 55 -35.03 -7.62 -21.82
#